data_AF-A0A6L2PDH9-F1
#
_entry.id   AF-A0A6L2PDH9-F1
#
_cell.length_a   1.000
_cell.length_b   1.000
_cell.length_c   1.000
_cell.angle_alpha   90.00
_cell.angle_beta   90.00
_cell.angle_gamma   90.00
#
_symmetry.space_group_name_H-M   'P 1'
#
loop_
_entity.id
_entity.type
_entity.pdbx_description
1 polymer ?
#
loop_
_entity_poly.entity_id
_entity_poly.type
_entity_poly.pdbx_seq_one_letter_code
_entity_poly.pdbx_strand_id
1 'polypeptide(L)'
;MYITIYFDFSFRGLSVTDPPLRLQVNSDVNYNAGADVLHKYQSQWSELHKLAEENAVKAEELDSIIDCLHTKFEKQWSDVSHVASTLAAVPQLLTSVQQLMEQIGALQELFEDVEGALFQLEDMVETQDLQERQLDHRFQFALYKEKKLAELEAVRASLASEHADKMVQHELRQQKLLRERQDAFGQAFQQDIQEFKLSGSLPKVKNISVARGPSLEEVTLEPANTEELDKFLNDGNIAEQASRDSCADVDKPVKESAGS
;
A
#
# COMPACT_ATOMS: atom_id res chain seq x y z
N MET A 1 -9.84 -87.04 -23.09
CA MET A 1 -10.43 -88.11 -23.93
C MET A 1 -9.27 -88.90 -24.53
N TYR A 2 -8.72 -89.85 -23.77
CA TYR A 2 -7.58 -90.66 -24.18
C TYR A 2 -8.10 -92.03 -24.65
N ILE A 3 -7.89 -92.35 -25.92
CA ILE A 3 -8.24 -93.65 -26.50
C ILE A 3 -7.05 -94.58 -26.24
N THR A 4 -7.17 -95.40 -25.20
CA THR A 4 -6.24 -96.50 -24.93
C THR A 4 -6.57 -97.64 -25.89
N ILE A 5 -5.79 -97.79 -26.97
CA ILE A 5 -5.89 -98.94 -27.87
C ILE A 5 -5.13 -100.10 -27.22
N TYR A 6 -5.86 -100.99 -26.55
CA TYR A 6 -5.37 -102.31 -26.15
C TYR A 6 -5.26 -103.17 -27.42
N PHE A 7 -4.02 -103.49 -27.83
CA PHE A 7 -3.77 -104.52 -28.84
C PHE A 7 -3.70 -105.88 -28.14
N ASP A 8 -4.84 -106.54 -28.01
CA ASP A 8 -4.95 -107.86 -27.39
C ASP A 8 -4.65 -108.94 -28.45
N PHE A 9 -3.42 -109.47 -28.45
CA PHE A 9 -3.03 -110.54 -29.37
C PHE A 9 -3.40 -111.89 -28.75
N SER A 10 -4.66 -112.30 -28.93
CA SER A 10 -5.15 -113.61 -28.48
C SER A 10 -4.64 -114.72 -29.41
N PHE A 11 -3.51 -115.35 -29.06
CA PHE A 11 -3.06 -116.61 -29.66
C PHE A 11 -3.88 -117.77 -29.09
N ARG A 12 -5.15 -117.90 -29.50
CA ARG A 12 -6.04 -118.99 -29.08
C ARG A 12 -6.45 -119.80 -30.31
N GLY A 13 -5.52 -120.58 -30.85
CA GLY A 13 -5.80 -121.36 -32.06
C GLY A 13 -4.68 -122.25 -32.62
N LEU A 14 -3.70 -122.69 -31.83
CA LEU A 14 -2.76 -123.73 -32.27
C LEU A 14 -2.67 -124.83 -31.22
N SER A 15 -3.66 -125.73 -31.22
CA SER A 15 -3.53 -127.02 -30.57
C SER A 15 -2.56 -127.87 -31.38
N VAL A 16 -1.46 -128.25 -30.76
CA VAL A 16 -0.54 -129.29 -31.19
C VAL A 16 -1.30 -130.62 -31.20
N THR A 17 -1.65 -131.14 -32.37
CA THR A 17 -2.05 -132.55 -32.57
C THR A 17 -1.61 -133.06 -33.95
N ASP A 18 -0.64 -133.96 -33.89
CA ASP A 18 -0.22 -135.02 -34.82
C ASP A 18 0.56 -134.73 -36.14
N PRO A 19 1.71 -135.41 -36.34
CA PRO A 19 2.55 -135.25 -37.53
C PRO A 19 2.24 -136.31 -38.60
N PRO A 20 2.33 -135.97 -39.90
CA PRO A 20 2.61 -136.97 -40.91
C PRO A 20 3.85 -136.65 -41.76
N LEU A 21 4.67 -137.70 -41.92
CA LEU A 21 5.62 -137.96 -43.00
C LEU A 21 6.71 -136.90 -43.27
N ARG A 22 7.90 -137.16 -42.69
CA ARG A 22 9.18 -136.67 -43.20
C ARG A 22 9.41 -137.19 -44.62
N LEU A 23 9.06 -136.39 -45.61
CA LEU A 23 9.79 -136.37 -46.89
C LEU A 23 11.11 -135.64 -46.62
N GLN A 24 12.23 -136.39 -46.62
CA GLN A 24 13.56 -135.80 -46.71
C GLN A 24 13.73 -135.18 -48.09
N VAL A 25 13.21 -133.96 -48.24
CA VAL A 25 13.64 -133.02 -49.27
C VAL A 25 14.90 -132.37 -48.72
N ASN A 26 16.03 -132.57 -49.38
CA ASN A 26 17.19 -131.71 -49.22
C ASN A 26 16.76 -130.29 -49.53
N SER A 27 16.52 -129.51 -48.49
CA SER A 27 16.14 -128.12 -48.59
C SER A 27 16.82 -127.42 -47.44
N ASP A 28 17.77 -126.55 -47.74
CA ASP A 28 18.38 -125.59 -46.82
C ASP A 28 17.32 -124.58 -46.36
N VAL A 29 16.28 -125.07 -45.68
CA VAL A 29 15.17 -124.27 -45.18
C VAL A 29 15.43 -124.03 -43.71
N ASN A 30 15.87 -122.81 -43.42
CA ASN A 30 16.10 -122.36 -42.05
C ASN A 30 14.75 -122.17 -41.33
N TYR A 31 14.38 -123.15 -40.50
CA TYR A 31 13.17 -123.09 -39.67
C TYR A 31 13.18 -121.95 -38.63
N ASN A 32 14.34 -121.31 -38.39
CA ASN A 32 14.47 -120.15 -37.50
C ASN A 32 14.41 -118.80 -38.22
N ALA A 33 14.29 -118.77 -39.56
CA ALA A 33 14.26 -117.52 -40.33
C ALA A 33 13.15 -116.56 -39.88
N GLY A 34 11.99 -117.09 -39.47
CA GLY A 34 10.90 -116.28 -38.91
C GLY A 34 11.24 -115.66 -37.55
N ALA A 35 11.95 -116.39 -36.69
CA ALA A 35 12.40 -115.91 -35.38
C ALA A 35 13.50 -114.85 -35.52
N ASP A 36 14.44 -115.03 -36.46
CA ASP A 36 15.51 -114.07 -36.74
C ASP A 36 14.96 -112.75 -37.30
N VAL A 37 13.98 -112.83 -38.20
CA VAL A 37 13.28 -111.65 -38.74
C VAL A 37 12.50 -110.93 -37.64
N LEU A 38 11.76 -111.66 -36.81
CA LEU A 38 11.03 -111.08 -35.68
C LEU A 38 11.98 -110.40 -34.69
N HIS A 39 13.07 -111.06 -34.32
CA HIS A 39 14.07 -110.50 -33.41
C HIS A 39 14.71 -109.23 -33.98
N LYS A 40 15.02 -109.20 -35.29
CA LYS A 40 15.55 -108.00 -35.96
C LYS A 40 14.57 -106.83 -35.85
N TYR A 41 13.31 -107.03 -36.20
CA TYR A 41 12.31 -105.95 -36.14
C TYR A 41 11.98 -105.54 -34.71
N GLN A 42 11.92 -106.49 -33.77
CA GLN A 42 11.71 -106.18 -32.35
C GLN A 42 12.87 -105.37 -31.76
N SER A 43 14.11 -105.71 -32.10
CA SER A 43 15.29 -104.96 -31.66
C SER A 43 15.31 -103.54 -32.25
N GLN A 44 15.07 -103.41 -33.56
CA GLN A 44 14.98 -102.11 -34.23
C GLN A 44 13.83 -101.25 -33.66
N TRP A 45 12.68 -101.87 -33.37
CA TRP A 45 11.55 -101.17 -32.75
C TRP A 45 11.89 -100.70 -31.34
N SER A 46 12.56 -101.53 -30.54
CA SER A 46 13.01 -101.17 -29.20
C SER A 46 14.00 -100.02 -29.21
N GLU A 47 14.95 -100.01 -30.16
CA GLU A 47 15.90 -98.92 -30.34
C GLU A 47 15.19 -97.62 -30.76
N LEU A 48 14.28 -97.70 -31.74
CA LEU A 48 13.49 -96.56 -32.18
C LEU A 48 12.66 -95.96 -31.04
N HIS A 49 12.02 -96.81 -30.22
CA HIS A 49 11.23 -96.36 -29.09
C HIS A 49 12.09 -95.63 -28.06
N LYS A 50 13.28 -96.18 -27.74
CA LYS A 50 14.25 -95.54 -26.84
C LYS A 50 14.69 -94.17 -27.37
N LEU A 51 15.03 -94.08 -28.65
CA LEU A 51 15.43 -92.81 -29.27
C LEU A 51 14.29 -91.78 -29.28
N ALA A 52 13.04 -92.24 -29.48
CA ALA A 52 11.87 -91.37 -29.43
C ALA A 52 11.62 -90.83 -28.01
N GLU A 53 11.80 -91.65 -26.98
CA GLU A 53 11.68 -91.24 -25.58
C GLU A 53 12.78 -90.25 -25.18
N GLU A 54 14.04 -90.52 -25.54
CA GLU A 54 15.14 -89.58 -25.31
C GLU A 54 14.94 -88.24 -26.03
N ASN A 55 14.37 -88.26 -27.24
CA ASN A 55 14.06 -87.03 -27.97
C ASN A 55 12.90 -86.27 -27.30
N ALA A 56 11.89 -86.96 -26.80
CA ALA A 56 10.79 -86.33 -26.08
C ALA A 56 11.28 -85.61 -24.81
N VAL A 57 12.17 -86.24 -24.03
CA VAL A 57 12.78 -85.62 -22.84
C VAL A 57 13.60 -84.38 -23.21
N LYS A 58 14.45 -84.48 -24.25
CA LYS A 58 15.23 -83.32 -24.71
C LYS A 58 14.35 -82.19 -25.23
N ALA A 59 13.24 -82.50 -25.88
CA ALA A 59 12.28 -81.50 -26.33
C ALA A 59 11.62 -80.77 -25.15
N GLU A 60 11.25 -81.50 -24.08
CA GLU A 60 10.69 -80.92 -22.85
C GLU A 60 11.71 -80.04 -22.11
N GLU A 61 12.98 -80.45 -22.04
CA GLU A 61 14.06 -79.63 -21.47
C GLU A 61 14.26 -78.32 -22.26
N LEU A 62 14.25 -78.41 -23.60
CA LEU A 62 14.36 -77.23 -24.46
C LEU A 62 13.16 -76.29 -24.31
N ASP A 63 11.95 -76.85 -24.22
CA ASP A 63 10.71 -76.09 -24.03
C ASP A 63 10.77 -75.29 -22.71
N SER A 64 11.19 -75.93 -21.62
CA SER A 64 11.39 -75.28 -20.32
C SER A 64 12.39 -74.12 -20.36
N ILE A 65 13.49 -74.27 -21.11
CA ILE A 65 14.48 -73.20 -21.30
C ILE A 65 13.88 -72.05 -22.13
N ILE A 66 13.15 -72.36 -23.19
CA ILE A 66 12.50 -71.36 -24.06
C ILE A 66 11.46 -70.57 -23.26
N ASP A 67 10.63 -71.22 -22.45
CA ASP A 67 9.64 -70.57 -21.59
C ASP A 67 10.32 -69.65 -20.55
N CYS A 68 11.40 -70.13 -19.93
CA CYS A 68 12.20 -69.31 -19.01
C CYS A 68 12.80 -68.09 -19.71
N LEU A 69 13.24 -68.21 -20.96
CA LEU A 69 13.77 -67.10 -21.74
C LEU A 69 12.67 -66.12 -22.15
N HIS A 70 11.52 -66.63 -22.59
CA HIS A 70 10.37 -65.83 -22.99
C HIS A 70 9.87 -64.97 -21.83
N THR A 71 9.67 -65.57 -20.66
CA THR A 71 9.24 -64.84 -19.45
C THR A 71 10.23 -63.75 -19.03
N LYS A 72 11.54 -64.00 -19.17
CA LYS A 72 12.58 -62.99 -18.93
C LYS A 72 12.49 -61.83 -19.92
N PHE A 73 12.34 -62.11 -21.21
CA PHE A 73 12.23 -61.08 -22.23
C PHE A 73 10.95 -60.26 -22.09
N GLU A 74 9.81 -60.88 -21.80
CA GLU A 74 8.56 -60.19 -21.51
C GLU A 74 8.71 -59.24 -20.32
N LYS A 75 9.37 -59.70 -19.23
CA LYS A 75 9.64 -58.84 -18.09
C LYS A 75 10.55 -57.66 -18.45
N GLN A 76 11.66 -57.92 -19.14
CA GLN A 76 12.58 -56.86 -19.56
C GLN A 76 11.90 -55.86 -20.50
N TRP A 77 11.06 -56.34 -21.41
CA TRP A 77 10.29 -55.48 -22.30
C TRP A 77 9.29 -54.61 -21.54
N SER A 78 8.57 -55.19 -20.57
CA SER A 78 7.67 -54.44 -19.67
C SER A 78 8.43 -53.38 -18.88
N ASP A 79 9.58 -53.72 -18.29
CA ASP A 79 10.40 -52.79 -17.51
C ASP A 79 10.90 -51.62 -18.39
N VAL A 80 11.40 -51.92 -19.59
CA VAL A 80 11.85 -50.91 -20.56
C VAL A 80 10.69 -50.03 -21.02
N SER A 81 9.52 -50.60 -21.29
CA SER A 81 8.32 -49.85 -21.68
C SER A 81 7.87 -48.90 -20.57
N HIS A 82 7.89 -49.35 -19.32
CA HIS A 82 7.55 -48.52 -18.17
C HIS A 82 8.55 -47.36 -18.03
N VAL A 83 9.86 -47.62 -18.13
CA VAL A 83 10.89 -46.56 -18.11
C VAL A 83 10.72 -45.58 -19.26
N ALA A 84 10.39 -46.06 -20.47
CA ALA A 84 10.14 -45.18 -21.60
C ALA A 84 8.92 -44.28 -21.35
N SER A 85 7.84 -44.81 -20.77
CA SER A 85 6.66 -44.02 -20.42
C SER A 85 6.93 -42.97 -19.33
N THR A 86 7.72 -43.30 -18.30
CA THR A 86 8.03 -42.35 -17.24
C THR A 86 8.97 -41.26 -17.75
N LEU A 87 9.94 -41.61 -18.60
CA LEU A 87 10.84 -40.65 -19.21
C LEU A 87 10.10 -39.71 -20.17
N ALA A 88 9.07 -40.22 -20.87
CA ALA A 88 8.19 -39.39 -21.72
C ALA A 88 7.36 -38.37 -20.92
N ALA A 89 7.14 -38.57 -19.62
CA ALA A 89 6.44 -37.61 -18.75
C ALA A 89 7.34 -36.48 -18.22
N VAL A 90 8.67 -36.65 -18.24
CA VAL A 90 9.63 -35.66 -17.72
C VAL A 90 9.51 -34.29 -18.41
N PRO A 91 9.37 -34.19 -19.76
CA PRO A 91 9.16 -32.91 -20.41
C PRO A 91 7.88 -32.19 -19.98
N GLN A 92 6.82 -32.93 -19.65
CA GLN A 92 5.57 -32.35 -19.15
C GLN A 92 5.80 -31.73 -17.77
N LEU A 93 6.49 -32.44 -16.87
CA LEU A 93 6.87 -31.91 -15.56
C LEU A 93 7.74 -30.65 -15.69
N LEU A 94 8.74 -30.66 -16.58
CA LEU A 94 9.58 -29.50 -16.85
C LEU A 94 8.74 -28.29 -17.32
N THR A 95 7.78 -28.52 -18.22
CA THR A 95 6.87 -27.48 -18.70
C THR A 95 6.02 -26.92 -17.57
N SER A 96 5.48 -27.78 -16.68
CA SER A 96 4.73 -27.34 -15.50
C SER A 96 5.58 -26.54 -14.52
N VAL A 97 6.83 -26.94 -14.29
CA VAL A 97 7.77 -26.20 -13.44
C VAL A 97 8.08 -24.83 -14.06
N GLN A 98 8.29 -24.77 -15.38
CA GLN A 98 8.52 -23.50 -16.08
C GLN A 98 7.31 -22.57 -15.97
N GLN A 99 6.08 -23.09 -16.10
CA GLN A 99 4.86 -22.31 -15.91
C GLN A 99 4.72 -21.79 -14.48
N LEU A 100 5.03 -22.60 -13.47
CA LEU A 100 5.04 -22.16 -12.07
C LEU A 100 6.08 -21.06 -11.84
N MET A 101 7.26 -21.18 -12.46
CA MET A 101 8.30 -20.16 -12.37
C MET A 101 7.86 -18.83 -13.01
N GLU A 102 7.17 -18.89 -14.15
CA GLU A 102 6.59 -17.71 -14.80
C GLU A 102 5.50 -17.06 -13.94
N GLN A 103 4.61 -17.86 -13.33
CA GLN A 103 3.59 -17.36 -12.40
C GLN A 103 4.21 -16.72 -11.15
N ILE A 104 5.27 -17.30 -10.60
CA ILE A 104 6.01 -16.71 -9.48
C ILE A 104 6.65 -15.39 -9.90
N GLY A 105 7.24 -15.32 -11.11
CA GLY A 105 7.80 -14.09 -11.65
C GLY A 105 6.75 -12.98 -11.80
N ALA A 106 5.59 -13.30 -12.37
CA ALA A 106 4.48 -12.35 -12.49
C ALA A 106 3.92 -11.90 -11.13
N LEU A 107 3.89 -12.80 -10.15
CA LEU A 107 3.47 -12.45 -8.79
C LEU A 107 4.48 -11.53 -8.11
N GLN A 108 5.78 -11.74 -8.34
CA GLN A 108 6.81 -10.86 -7.82
C GLN A 108 6.71 -9.44 -8.42
N GLU A 109 6.50 -9.32 -9.72
CA GLU A 109 6.25 -8.02 -10.37
C GLU A 109 5.04 -7.30 -9.77
N LEU A 110 3.93 -8.03 -9.56
CA LEU A 110 2.75 -7.46 -8.91
C LEU A 110 3.02 -6.99 -7.48
N PHE A 111 3.86 -7.71 -6.72
CA PHE A 111 4.26 -7.26 -5.38
C PHE A 111 5.10 -5.98 -5.44
N GLU A 112 6.04 -5.88 -6.36
CA GLU A 112 6.84 -4.67 -6.57
C GLU A 112 5.95 -3.47 -6.93
N ASP A 113 4.96 -3.67 -7.81
CA ASP A 113 3.96 -2.64 -8.16
C ASP A 113 3.12 -2.20 -6.95
N VAL A 114 2.65 -3.16 -6.14
CA VAL A 114 1.86 -2.88 -4.94
C VAL A 114 2.68 -2.16 -3.88
N GLU A 115 3.93 -2.57 -3.67
CA GLU A 115 4.87 -1.89 -2.76
C GLU A 115 5.14 -0.46 -3.23
N GLY A 116 5.34 -0.25 -4.54
CA GLY A 116 5.49 1.07 -5.13
C GLY A 116 4.25 1.96 -4.95
N ALA A 117 3.05 1.40 -5.14
CA ALA A 117 1.80 2.12 -4.90
C ALA A 117 1.58 2.45 -3.42
N LEU A 118 1.97 1.56 -2.51
CA LEU A 118 1.89 1.79 -1.07
C LEU A 118 2.81 2.95 -0.65
N PHE A 119 4.05 2.98 -1.16
CA PHE A 119 5.00 4.06 -0.89
C PHE A 119 4.45 5.42 -1.37
N GLN A 120 3.89 5.47 -2.58
CA GLN A 120 3.26 6.70 -3.09
C GLN A 120 2.06 7.14 -2.26
N LEU A 121 1.28 6.19 -1.72
CA LEU A 121 0.17 6.50 -0.83
C LEU A 121 0.66 7.09 0.49
N GLU A 122 1.74 6.54 1.06
CA GLU A 122 2.37 7.06 2.28
C GLU A 122 2.85 8.50 2.09
N ASP A 123 3.58 8.77 1.00
CA ASP A 123 4.03 10.13 0.64
C ASP A 123 2.86 11.12 0.51
N MET A 124 1.75 10.66 -0.08
CA MET A 124 0.56 11.48 -0.26
C MET A 124 -0.14 11.79 1.07
N VAL A 125 -0.22 10.80 1.96
CA VAL A 125 -0.79 10.97 3.31
C VAL A 125 0.07 11.93 4.12
N GLU A 126 1.40 11.79 4.12
CA GLU A 126 2.28 12.72 4.83
C GLU A 126 2.14 14.15 4.29
N THR A 127 2.07 14.30 2.96
CA THR A 127 1.85 15.59 2.31
C THR A 127 0.51 16.21 2.72
N GLN A 128 -0.56 15.41 2.75
CA GLN A 128 -1.89 15.85 3.17
C GLN A 128 -1.88 16.31 4.63
N ASP A 129 -1.30 15.52 5.53
CA ASP A 129 -1.16 15.85 6.95
C ASP A 129 -0.41 17.17 7.15
N LEU A 130 0.66 17.40 6.38
CA LEU A 130 1.42 18.64 6.43
C LEU A 130 0.56 19.84 5.97
N GLN A 131 -0.20 19.67 4.88
CA GLN A 131 -1.10 20.71 4.38
C GLN A 131 -2.21 21.05 5.37
N GLU A 132 -2.79 20.05 6.04
CA GLU A 132 -3.80 20.25 7.08
C GLU A 132 -3.22 21.05 8.25
N ARG A 133 -2.05 20.68 8.76
CA ARG A 133 -1.36 21.44 9.83
C ARG A 133 -1.07 22.89 9.40
N GLN A 134 -0.62 23.11 8.17
CA GLN A 134 -0.40 24.45 7.64
C GLN A 134 -1.68 25.27 7.59
N LEU A 135 -2.80 24.65 7.16
CA LEU A 135 -4.10 25.30 7.11
C LEU A 135 -4.59 25.67 8.50
N ASP A 136 -4.47 24.77 9.47
CA ASP A 136 -4.82 25.01 10.87
C ASP A 136 -4.05 26.18 11.47
N HIS A 137 -2.73 26.23 11.25
CA HIS A 137 -1.92 27.36 11.69
C HIS A 137 -2.37 28.68 11.05
N ARG A 138 -2.65 28.70 9.74
CA ARG A 138 -3.14 29.90 9.05
C ARG A 138 -4.50 30.34 9.60
N PHE A 139 -5.39 29.38 9.88
CA PHE A 139 -6.69 29.66 10.49
C PHE A 139 -6.55 30.23 11.90
N GLN A 140 -5.68 29.66 12.74
CA GLN A 140 -5.40 30.18 14.09
C GLN A 140 -4.83 31.61 14.04
N PHE A 141 -3.92 31.90 13.11
CA PHE A 141 -3.38 33.25 12.94
C PHE A 141 -4.45 34.25 12.49
N ALA A 142 -5.32 33.86 11.55
CA ALA A 142 -6.42 34.70 11.11
C ALA A 142 -7.38 35.02 12.26
N LEU A 143 -7.77 34.01 13.04
CA LEU A 143 -8.65 34.16 14.20
C LEU A 143 -8.02 35.05 15.28
N TYR A 144 -6.73 34.85 15.56
CA TYR A 144 -6.01 35.70 16.52
C TYR A 144 -5.94 37.16 16.07
N LYS A 145 -5.67 37.40 14.78
CA LYS A 145 -5.66 38.73 14.19
C LYS A 145 -7.02 39.41 14.31
N GLU A 146 -8.10 38.70 13.97
CA GLU A 146 -9.47 39.20 14.08
C GLU A 146 -9.83 39.54 15.53
N LYS A 147 -9.52 38.65 16.48
CA LYS A 147 -9.73 38.90 17.91
C LYS A 147 -8.98 40.16 18.36
N LYS A 148 -7.73 40.34 17.94
CA LYS A 148 -6.93 41.53 18.29
C LYS A 148 -7.48 42.80 17.67
N LEU A 149 -7.99 42.76 16.45
CA LEU A 149 -8.68 43.89 15.84
C LEU A 149 -9.95 44.27 16.60
N ALA A 150 -10.77 43.29 16.98
CA ALA A 150 -11.97 43.53 17.79
C ALA A 150 -11.64 44.12 19.17
N GLU A 151 -10.59 43.64 19.83
CA GLU A 151 -10.10 44.21 21.09
C GLU A 151 -9.66 45.66 20.93
N LEU A 152 -8.92 45.98 19.85
CA LEU A 152 -8.50 47.35 19.55
C LEU A 152 -9.70 48.27 19.25
N GLU A 153 -10.67 47.80 18.48
CA GLU A 153 -11.90 48.55 18.19
C GLU A 153 -12.71 48.82 19.47
N ALA A 154 -12.80 47.83 20.37
CA ALA A 154 -13.47 47.99 21.65
C ALA A 154 -12.78 49.06 22.53
N VAL A 155 -11.44 49.04 22.61
CA VAL A 155 -10.67 50.06 23.33
C VAL A 155 -10.83 51.44 22.69
N ARG A 156 -10.86 51.51 21.36
CA ARG A 156 -11.06 52.78 20.63
C ARG A 156 -12.44 53.36 20.88
N ALA A 157 -13.48 52.51 20.89
CA ALA A 157 -14.85 52.90 21.20
C ALA A 157 -15.01 53.35 22.66
N SER A 158 -14.41 52.65 23.62
CA SER A 158 -14.48 53.05 25.03
C SER A 158 -13.77 54.38 25.29
N LEU A 159 -12.59 54.59 24.68
CA LEU A 159 -11.86 55.84 24.78
C LEU A 159 -12.63 57.01 24.14
N ALA A 160 -13.27 56.79 22.99
CA ALA A 160 -14.10 57.79 22.33
C ALA A 160 -15.32 58.16 23.19
N SER A 161 -15.97 57.18 23.83
CA SER A 161 -17.08 57.41 24.78
C SER A 161 -16.62 58.19 25.99
N GLU A 162 -15.49 57.81 26.61
CA GLU A 162 -14.94 58.49 27.78
C GLU A 162 -14.55 59.94 27.44
N HIS A 163 -13.99 60.17 26.25
CA HIS A 163 -13.68 61.51 25.78
C HIS A 163 -14.95 62.35 25.58
N ALA A 164 -15.99 61.79 24.96
CA ALA A 164 -17.28 62.47 24.79
C ALA A 164 -17.90 62.84 26.15
N ASP A 165 -17.91 61.91 27.11
CA ASP A 165 -18.41 62.16 28.47
C ASP A 165 -17.61 63.26 29.19
N LYS A 166 -16.27 63.22 29.09
CA LYS A 166 -15.39 64.27 29.64
C LYS A 166 -15.65 65.64 29.02
N MET A 167 -15.89 65.71 27.72
CA MET A 167 -16.23 66.95 27.04
C MET A 167 -17.57 67.51 27.53
N VAL A 168 -18.60 66.68 27.64
CA VAL A 168 -19.91 67.09 28.18
C VAL A 168 -19.79 67.57 29.63
N GLN A 169 -19.04 66.86 30.47
CA GLN A 169 -18.81 67.27 31.85
C GLN A 169 -18.02 68.58 31.95
N HIS A 170 -17.06 68.79 31.05
CA HIS A 170 -16.28 70.02 30.98
C HIS A 170 -17.14 71.20 30.54
N GLU A 171 -17.97 71.02 29.51
CA GLU A 171 -18.93 72.03 29.05
C GLU A 171 -19.94 72.38 30.15
N LEU A 172 -20.50 71.39 30.84
CA LEU A 172 -21.42 71.61 31.95
C LEU A 172 -20.77 72.40 33.09
N ARG A 173 -19.51 72.08 33.43
CA ARG A 173 -18.74 72.83 34.44
C ARG A 173 -18.53 74.28 34.01
N GLN A 174 -18.17 74.52 32.75
CA GLN A 174 -18.02 75.87 32.21
C GLN A 174 -19.35 76.64 32.22
N GLN A 175 -20.46 76.02 31.82
CA GLN A 175 -21.78 76.64 31.85
C GLN A 175 -22.21 76.99 33.28
N LYS A 176 -21.98 76.11 34.26
CA LYS A 176 -22.24 76.40 35.68
C LYS A 176 -21.42 77.59 36.18
N LEU A 177 -20.12 77.62 35.89
CA LEU A 177 -19.24 78.73 36.26
C LEU A 177 -19.73 80.07 35.67
N LEU A 178 -20.12 80.07 34.39
CA LEU A 178 -20.66 81.24 33.71
C LEU A 178 -21.99 81.69 34.32
N ARG A 179 -22.86 80.74 34.68
CA ARG A 179 -24.14 81.02 35.33
C ARG A 179 -23.96 81.61 36.73
N GLU A 180 -23.10 81.00 37.56
CA GLU A 180 -22.76 81.52 38.89
C GLU A 180 -22.20 82.94 38.81
N ARG A 181 -21.32 83.20 37.82
CA ARG A 181 -20.78 84.53 37.56
C ARG A 181 -21.89 85.51 37.15
N GLN A 182 -22.81 85.11 36.27
CA GLN A 182 -23.95 85.93 35.87
C GLN A 182 -24.89 86.22 37.05
N ASP A 183 -25.19 85.22 37.89
CA ASP A 183 -26.03 85.38 39.07
C ASP A 183 -25.37 86.31 40.11
N ALA A 184 -24.05 86.18 40.32
CA ALA A 184 -23.29 87.08 41.19
C ALA A 184 -23.31 88.53 40.67
N PHE A 185 -23.11 88.73 39.36
CA PHE A 185 -23.23 90.05 38.75
C PHE A 185 -24.66 90.61 38.81
N GLY A 186 -25.67 89.76 38.63
CA GLY A 186 -27.08 90.15 38.75
C GLY A 186 -27.44 90.58 40.18
N GLN A 187 -26.97 89.83 41.19
CA GLN A 187 -27.15 90.19 42.60
C GLN A 187 -26.44 91.50 42.94
N ALA A 188 -25.19 91.70 42.50
CA ALA A 188 -24.47 92.95 42.68
C ALA A 188 -25.21 94.13 42.02
N PHE A 189 -25.68 93.95 40.79
CA PHE A 189 -26.48 94.95 40.08
C PHE A 189 -27.79 95.28 40.81
N GLN A 190 -28.45 94.28 41.39
CA GLN A 190 -29.69 94.49 42.12
C GLN A 190 -29.46 95.20 43.46
N GLN A 191 -28.33 94.93 44.13
CA GLN A 191 -27.85 95.69 45.27
C GLN A 191 -27.59 97.15 44.86
N ASP A 192 -26.88 97.39 43.75
CA ASP A 192 -26.62 98.74 43.23
C ASP A 192 -27.93 99.52 42.94
N ILE A 193 -28.96 98.86 42.40
CA ILE A 193 -30.28 99.46 42.19
C ILE A 193 -30.97 99.80 43.52
N GLN A 194 -30.88 98.92 44.52
CA GLN A 194 -31.45 99.18 45.84
C GLN A 194 -30.75 100.36 46.52
N GLU A 195 -29.41 100.40 46.47
CA GLU A 195 -28.61 101.52 46.94
C GLU A 195 -28.95 102.83 46.21
N PHE A 196 -29.18 102.77 44.90
CA PHE A 196 -29.64 103.92 44.11
C PHE A 196 -31.02 104.40 44.57
N LYS A 197 -31.98 103.50 44.79
CA LYS A 197 -33.33 103.85 45.28
C LYS A 197 -33.32 104.48 46.67
N LEU A 198 -32.40 104.07 47.54
CA LEU A 198 -32.29 104.57 48.91
C LEU A 198 -31.50 105.88 49.01
N SER A 199 -30.45 106.07 48.18
CA SER A 199 -29.54 107.22 48.29
C SER A 199 -29.70 108.28 47.18
N GLY A 200 -30.43 107.98 46.10
CA GLY A 200 -30.65 108.89 44.97
C GLY A 200 -29.43 109.11 44.06
N SER A 201 -28.31 108.43 44.29
CA SER A 201 -27.09 108.49 43.47
C SER A 201 -26.59 107.08 43.21
N LEU A 202 -26.22 106.75 41.96
CA LEU A 202 -25.58 105.46 41.69
C LEU A 202 -24.23 105.42 42.43
N PRO A 203 -23.79 104.24 42.92
CA PRO A 203 -22.40 104.04 43.23
C PRO A 203 -21.62 104.38 41.95
N LYS A 204 -20.79 105.43 42.00
CA LYS A 204 -19.78 105.61 40.96
C LYS A 204 -19.00 104.32 40.98
N VAL A 205 -19.17 103.51 39.93
CA VAL A 205 -18.28 102.40 39.64
C VAL A 205 -16.90 103.04 39.72
N LYS A 206 -16.18 102.80 40.83
CA LYS A 206 -14.74 102.95 40.78
C LYS A 206 -14.42 102.04 39.62
N ASN A 207 -13.84 102.62 38.57
CA ASN A 207 -13.00 101.85 37.68
C ASN A 207 -12.05 101.11 38.63
N ILE A 208 -12.45 99.92 39.11
CA ILE A 208 -11.56 98.81 39.26
C ILE A 208 -10.94 98.88 37.88
N SER A 209 -9.70 99.37 37.85
CA SER A 209 -8.82 99.11 36.77
C SER A 209 -9.04 97.64 36.48
N VAL A 210 -9.87 97.37 35.47
CA VAL A 210 -9.54 96.36 34.50
C VAL A 210 -8.14 96.83 34.14
N ALA A 211 -7.14 96.32 34.88
CA ALA A 211 -5.86 96.02 34.27
C ALA A 211 -6.35 95.35 33.01
N ARG A 212 -6.30 96.13 31.92
CA ARG A 212 -6.66 95.71 30.59
C ARG A 212 -5.94 94.38 30.50
N GLY A 213 -6.67 93.29 30.73
CA GLY A 213 -6.17 91.98 30.36
C GLY A 213 -5.77 92.23 28.92
N PRO A 214 -4.49 91.99 28.58
CA PRO A 214 -3.86 92.60 27.42
C PRO A 214 -4.85 92.59 26.27
N SER A 215 -5.06 93.76 25.65
CA SER A 215 -5.77 93.82 24.36
C SER A 215 -5.25 92.64 23.54
N LEU A 216 -6.06 91.93 22.76
CA LEU A 216 -5.51 90.89 21.87
C LEU A 216 -4.42 91.43 20.92
N GLU A 217 -4.32 92.75 20.80
CA GLU A 217 -3.28 93.53 20.12
C GLU A 217 -1.96 93.64 20.90
N GLU A 218 -1.93 93.31 22.19
CA GLU A 218 -0.83 93.47 23.16
C GLU A 218 -0.41 92.13 23.82
N VAL A 219 -0.97 91.00 23.36
CA VAL A 219 -0.34 89.69 23.58
C VAL A 219 0.84 89.60 22.61
N THR A 220 2.00 90.09 23.03
CA THR A 220 3.26 89.59 22.48
C THR A 220 3.36 88.13 22.91
N LEU A 221 3.08 87.21 21.98
CA LEU A 221 3.62 85.87 22.08
C LEU A 221 5.13 86.07 22.22
N GLU A 222 5.68 85.84 23.42
CA GLU A 222 7.11 85.58 23.54
C GLU A 222 7.45 84.54 22.47
N PRO A 223 8.58 84.67 21.75
CA PRO A 223 8.95 83.72 20.72
C PRO A 223 9.11 82.35 21.40
N ALA A 224 8.01 81.59 21.45
CA ALA A 224 8.04 80.18 21.76
C ALA A 224 9.02 79.59 20.75
N ASN A 225 10.05 78.93 21.26
CA ASN A 225 11.07 78.24 20.48
C ASN A 225 10.40 77.59 19.27
N THR A 226 10.63 78.13 18.08
CA THR A 226 10.15 77.55 16.82
C THR A 226 10.62 76.10 16.69
N GLU A 227 11.74 75.75 17.33
CA GLU A 227 12.25 74.39 17.44
C GLU A 227 11.37 73.44 18.27
N GLU A 228 10.70 73.93 19.32
CA GLU A 228 9.76 73.11 20.11
C GLU A 228 8.43 72.92 19.37
N LEU A 229 7.98 73.96 18.65
CA LEU A 229 6.79 73.88 17.82
C LEU A 229 7.00 72.99 16.59
N ASP A 230 8.18 73.04 15.97
CA ASP A 230 8.57 72.15 14.87
C ASP A 230 8.73 70.70 15.34
N LYS A 231 9.25 70.46 16.55
CA LYS A 231 9.22 69.12 17.16
C LYS A 231 7.80 68.62 17.36
N PHE A 232 6.93 69.44 17.94
CA PHE A 232 5.53 69.07 18.17
C PHE A 232 4.76 68.78 16.87
N LEU A 233 5.00 69.54 15.80
CA LEU A 233 4.37 69.33 14.49
C LEU A 233 4.97 68.12 13.74
N ASN A 234 6.27 67.87 13.87
CA ASN A 234 6.92 66.70 13.24
C ASN A 234 6.66 65.39 13.98
N ASP A 235 6.45 65.41 15.30
CA ASP A 235 6.12 64.20 16.07
C ASP A 235 4.77 63.59 15.65
N GLY A 236 3.83 64.41 15.13
CA GLY A 236 2.59 63.92 14.52
C GLY A 236 2.79 63.25 13.15
N ASN A 237 3.86 63.58 12.42
CA ASN A 237 4.15 63.07 11.08
C ASN A 237 5.01 61.79 11.13
N ILE A 238 5.78 61.58 12.21
CA ILE A 238 6.57 60.36 12.43
C ILE A 238 5.67 59.13 12.68
N ALA A 239 4.45 59.32 13.20
CA ALA A 239 3.48 58.24 13.38
C ALA A 239 2.92 57.70 12.04
N GLU A 240 2.92 58.49 10.97
CA GLU A 240 2.49 58.04 9.63
C GLU A 240 3.62 57.42 8.79
N GLN A 241 4.89 57.77 9.06
CA GLN A 241 6.05 57.21 8.33
C GLN A 241 6.55 55.88 8.93
N ALA A 242 6.42 55.66 10.24
CA ALA A 242 6.72 54.35 10.85
C ALA A 242 5.75 53.23 10.43
N SER A 243 4.58 53.58 9.87
CA SER A 243 3.63 52.62 9.29
C SER A 243 3.95 52.23 7.84
N ARG A 244 4.86 52.94 7.15
CA ARG A 244 5.18 52.68 5.74
C ARG A 244 6.49 51.91 5.52
N ASP A 245 7.42 51.93 6.48
CA ASP A 245 8.72 51.25 6.34
C ASP A 245 8.79 49.81 6.90
N SER A 246 7.66 49.22 7.32
CA SER A 246 7.60 47.79 7.71
C SER A 246 7.10 46.85 6.59
N CYS A 247 6.92 47.34 5.36
CA CYS A 247 6.34 46.57 4.26
C CYS A 247 7.24 46.45 3.01
N ALA A 248 8.57 46.50 3.17
CA ALA A 248 9.48 46.33 2.05
C ALA A 248 10.72 45.49 2.42
N ASP A 249 10.52 44.25 2.87
CA ASP A 249 11.58 43.23 2.76
C ASP A 249 11.01 41.81 2.88
N VAL A 250 10.57 41.21 1.77
CA VAL A 250 10.77 39.79 1.40
C VAL A 250 10.44 39.66 -0.09
N ASP A 251 11.44 39.82 -0.95
CA ASP A 251 11.56 39.00 -2.17
C ASP A 251 12.98 39.16 -2.75
N LYS A 252 13.85 38.22 -2.39
CA LYS A 252 15.18 38.08 -2.99
C LYS A 252 15.19 36.75 -3.76
N PRO A 253 15.38 36.75 -5.09
CA PRO A 253 15.48 35.52 -5.84
C PRO A 253 16.82 34.83 -5.54
N VAL A 254 16.72 33.55 -5.16
CA VAL A 254 17.85 32.63 -5.02
C VAL A 254 18.51 32.44 -6.39
N LYS A 255 19.79 32.78 -6.50
CA LYS A 255 20.63 32.38 -7.63
C LYS A 255 21.06 30.93 -7.43
N GLU A 256 20.54 30.07 -8.28
CA GLU A 256 20.95 28.69 -8.44
C GLU A 256 22.34 28.66 -9.12
N SER A 257 23.34 28.17 -8.40
CA SER A 257 24.68 27.89 -8.92
C SER A 257 24.67 26.49 -9.50
N ALA A 258 24.56 26.38 -10.83
CA ALA A 258 24.86 25.16 -11.55
C ALA A 258 26.36 24.87 -11.40
N GLY A 259 26.68 23.76 -10.74
CA GLY A 259 28.00 23.14 -10.79
C GLY A 259 28.12 22.31 -12.06
N SER A 260 29.16 22.60 -12.85
CA SER A 260 29.84 21.65 -13.73
C SER A 260 31.11 21.17 -13.05
#